data_AF-A0A4V1XHV7-F1
#
_entry.id   AF-A0A4V1XHV7-F1
#
_cell.length_a   1.000
_cell.length_b   1.000
_cell.length_c   1.000
_cell.angle_alpha   90.00
_cell.angle_beta   90.00
_cell.angle_gamma   90.00
#
_symmetry.space_group_name_H-M   'P 1'
#
loop_
_entity.id
_entity.type
_entity.pdbx_description
1 polymer ?
#
loop_
_entity_poly.entity_id
_entity_poly.type
_entity_poly.pdbx_seq_one_letter_code
_entity_poly.pdbx_strand_id
1 'polypeptide(L)'
;MDYVEQRMHQEVAKASTEYTGLITPLNLILVAITLYTTYQLYKPSPPVSLPREPPAVVFQTFTPRKLLPYNGTGDMPVYMAVRGRVFDVTSGRNFYGPGGPYENFAGRDASRGLALHSFDEEVLTKDLDGPLDTLSDLDAEAMDSLRGWEERFDSKYLVVGRLVAEGEA
;
A
#
# COMPACT_ATOMS: atom_id res chain seq x y z
N MET A 1 12.17 -78.19 -45.46
CA MET A 1 11.71 -76.92 -46.05
C MET A 1 10.60 -76.31 -45.18
N ASP A 2 9.65 -77.09 -44.68
CA ASP A 2 8.57 -76.65 -43.76
C ASP A 2 9.00 -75.82 -42.53
N TYR A 3 10.14 -76.14 -41.92
CA TYR A 3 10.61 -75.44 -40.72
C TYR A 3 10.90 -73.95 -40.97
N VAL A 4 11.43 -73.63 -42.15
CA VAL A 4 11.76 -72.25 -42.53
C VAL A 4 10.49 -71.48 -42.83
N GLU A 5 9.53 -72.12 -43.52
CA GLU A 5 8.23 -71.54 -43.80
C GLU A 5 7.44 -71.27 -42.51
N GLN A 6 7.38 -72.22 -41.58
CA GLN A 6 6.73 -72.01 -40.29
C GLN A 6 7.36 -70.89 -39.46
N ARG A 7 8.70 -70.79 -39.47
CA ARG A 7 9.38 -69.70 -38.76
C ARG A 7 9.16 -68.34 -39.43
N MET A 8 9.15 -68.31 -40.77
CA MET A 8 8.78 -67.10 -41.53
C MET A 8 7.34 -66.68 -41.23
N HIS A 9 6.38 -67.61 -41.22
CA HIS A 9 4.99 -67.29 -40.88
C HIS A 9 4.84 -66.80 -39.43
N GLN A 10 5.63 -67.32 -38.48
CA GLN A 10 5.66 -66.84 -37.10
C GLN A 10 6.28 -65.44 -36.96
N GLU A 11 7.34 -65.13 -37.70
CA GLU A 11 7.97 -63.80 -37.68
C GLU A 11 7.08 -62.75 -38.35
N VAL A 12 6.40 -63.11 -39.46
CA VAL A 12 5.42 -62.26 -40.12
C VAL A 12 4.20 -61.99 -39.22
N ALA A 13 3.68 -63.01 -38.52
CA ALA A 13 2.56 -62.84 -37.58
C ALA A 13 2.92 -61.98 -36.35
N LYS A 14 4.16 -62.08 -35.85
CA LYS A 14 4.68 -61.19 -34.80
C LYS A 14 4.83 -59.76 -35.30
N ALA A 15 5.40 -59.57 -36.50
CA ALA A 15 5.63 -58.26 -37.10
C ALA A 15 4.32 -57.55 -37.48
N SER A 16 3.27 -58.29 -37.88
CA SER A 16 1.96 -57.72 -38.22
C SER A 16 1.10 -57.35 -37.02
N THR A 17 1.48 -57.79 -35.81
CA THR A 17 0.72 -57.51 -34.57
C THR A 17 1.16 -56.19 -33.91
N GLU A 18 2.30 -55.63 -34.30
CA GLU A 18 2.75 -54.34 -33.77
C GLU A 18 2.25 -53.20 -34.67
N TYR A 19 1.45 -52.30 -34.09
CA TYR A 19 0.88 -51.08 -34.67
C TYR A 19 -0.42 -51.24 -35.49
N THR A 20 -1.49 -51.72 -34.86
CA THR A 20 -2.84 -51.23 -35.19
C THR A 20 -2.85 -49.70 -35.07
N GLY A 21 -2.82 -49.02 -36.22
CA GLY A 21 -2.37 -47.63 -36.45
C GLY A 21 -3.07 -46.49 -35.72
N LEU A 22 -3.87 -46.75 -34.69
CA LEU A 22 -4.54 -45.74 -33.88
C LEU A 22 -4.05 -45.73 -32.42
N ILE A 23 -3.77 -46.89 -31.82
CA ILE A 23 -3.47 -47.02 -30.38
C ILE A 23 -2.00 -47.39 -30.19
N THR A 24 -1.11 -46.47 -30.53
CA THR A 24 0.32 -46.57 -30.23
C THR A 24 0.64 -45.80 -28.95
N PRO A 25 1.68 -46.17 -28.17
CA PRO A 25 2.09 -45.41 -26.98
C PRO A 25 2.41 -43.95 -27.31
N LEU A 26 2.95 -43.69 -28.50
CA LEU A 26 3.20 -42.34 -29.00
C LEU A 26 1.90 -41.55 -29.19
N ASN A 27 0.88 -42.14 -29.81
CA ASN A 27 -0.41 -41.47 -30.02
C ASN A 27 -1.12 -41.18 -28.69
N LEU A 28 -1.00 -42.06 -27.70
CA LEU A 28 -1.55 -41.81 -26.35
C LEU A 28 -0.88 -40.62 -25.67
N ILE A 29 0.45 -40.50 -25.79
CA ILE A 29 1.19 -39.34 -25.29
C ILE A 29 0.76 -38.07 -26.03
N LEU A 30 0.63 -38.11 -27.35
CA LEU A 30 0.17 -36.98 -28.16
C LEU A 30 -1.25 -36.55 -27.78
N VAL A 31 -2.18 -37.50 -27.57
CA VAL A 31 -3.55 -37.19 -27.11
C VAL A 31 -3.53 -36.57 -25.72
N ALA A 32 -2.74 -37.10 -24.79
CA ALA A 32 -2.61 -36.54 -23.44
C ALA A 32 -2.05 -35.10 -23.46
N ILE A 33 -1.03 -34.84 -24.29
CA ILE A 33 -0.48 -33.49 -24.48
C ILE A 33 -1.53 -32.57 -25.10
N THR A 34 -2.24 -33.02 -26.13
CA THR A 34 -3.27 -32.21 -26.82
C THR A 34 -4.44 -31.87 -25.88
N LEU A 35 -4.90 -32.82 -25.07
CA LEU A 35 -5.92 -32.59 -24.05
C LEU A 35 -5.42 -31.65 -22.94
N TYR A 36 -4.14 -31.78 -22.53
CA TYR A 36 -3.55 -30.90 -21.53
C TYR A 36 -3.39 -29.46 -22.03
N THR A 37 -2.90 -29.25 -23.26
CA THR A 37 -2.72 -27.91 -23.82
C THR A 37 -4.05 -27.23 -24.11
N THR A 38 -5.03 -27.96 -24.64
CA THR A 38 -6.40 -27.44 -24.81
C THR A 38 -6.99 -27.05 -23.45
N TYR A 39 -6.87 -27.88 -22.42
CA TYR A 39 -7.30 -27.55 -21.07
C TYR A 39 -6.62 -26.29 -20.51
N GLN A 40 -5.31 -26.13 -20.73
CA GLN A 40 -4.58 -24.94 -20.28
C GLN A 40 -4.98 -23.67 -21.05
N LEU A 41 -5.37 -23.79 -22.32
CA LEU A 41 -5.87 -22.68 -23.14
C LEU A 41 -7.30 -22.26 -22.77
N TYR A 42 -8.15 -23.22 -22.38
CA TYR A 42 -9.53 -22.97 -21.99
C TYR A 42 -9.71 -22.65 -20.50
N LYS A 43 -8.66 -22.77 -19.68
CA LYS A 43 -8.68 -22.28 -18.30
C LYS A 43 -8.89 -20.75 -18.31
N PRO A 44 -10.03 -20.25 -17.81
CA PRO A 44 -10.24 -18.82 -17.70
C PRO A 44 -9.19 -18.24 -16.77
N SER A 45 -8.53 -17.15 -17.16
CA SER A 45 -7.73 -16.38 -16.21
C SER A 45 -8.64 -15.87 -15.09
N PRO A 46 -8.18 -15.86 -13.82
CA PRO A 46 -8.95 -15.26 -12.75
C PRO A 46 -9.25 -13.78 -13.09
N PRO A 47 -10.43 -13.26 -12.73
CA PRO A 47 -10.77 -11.86 -13.00
C PRO A 47 -9.71 -10.95 -12.38
N VAL A 48 -9.30 -9.92 -13.13
CA VAL A 48 -8.36 -8.90 -12.64
C VAL A 48 -9.03 -8.19 -11.46
N SER A 49 -8.54 -8.42 -10.25
CA SER A 49 -8.93 -7.65 -9.08
C SER A 49 -8.20 -6.32 -9.11
N LEU A 50 -8.90 -5.24 -9.49
CA LEU A 50 -8.35 -3.90 -9.30
C LEU A 50 -8.26 -3.63 -7.78
N PRO A 51 -7.10 -3.16 -7.26
CA PRO A 51 -7.05 -2.69 -5.89
C PRO A 51 -8.07 -1.57 -5.73
N ARG A 52 -8.83 -1.61 -4.63
CA ARG A 52 -9.79 -0.56 -4.30
C ARG A 52 -9.04 0.76 -4.22
N GLU A 53 -9.42 1.72 -5.05
CA GLU A 53 -8.84 3.06 -4.97
C GLU A 53 -9.02 3.59 -3.54
N PRO A 54 -7.97 4.19 -2.95
CA PRO A 54 -8.10 4.82 -1.65
C PRO A 54 -9.22 5.86 -1.73
N PRO A 55 -10.03 6.02 -0.66
CA PRO A 55 -11.13 6.96 -0.66
C PRO A 55 -10.62 8.36 -1.03
N ALA A 56 -11.39 9.09 -1.84
CA ALA A 56 -11.06 10.45 -2.20
C ALA A 56 -10.94 11.30 -0.93
N VAL A 57 -9.76 11.87 -0.72
CA VAL A 57 -9.48 12.73 0.42
C VAL A 57 -10.13 14.07 0.18
N VAL A 58 -11.20 14.35 0.94
CA VAL A 58 -11.89 15.64 0.89
C VAL A 58 -11.12 16.63 1.75
N PHE A 59 -10.73 17.75 1.14
CA PHE A 59 -10.11 18.86 1.87
C PHE A 59 -11.08 19.37 2.95
N GLN A 60 -10.64 19.35 4.21
CA GLN A 60 -11.46 19.70 5.36
C GLN A 60 -10.80 20.79 6.21
N THR A 61 -11.65 21.58 6.86
CA THR A 61 -11.21 22.52 7.89
C THR A 61 -11.21 21.81 9.23
N PHE A 62 -10.06 21.77 9.88
CA PHE A 62 -9.87 21.16 11.19
C PHE A 62 -9.68 22.24 12.25
N THR A 63 -10.24 22.01 13.41
CA THR A 63 -9.88 22.72 14.65
C THR A 63 -8.97 21.83 15.48
N PRO A 64 -8.22 22.37 16.47
CA PRO A 64 -7.39 21.55 17.35
C PRO A 64 -8.16 20.39 18.00
N ARG A 65 -9.41 20.60 18.45
CA ARG A 65 -10.22 19.51 19.00
C ARG A 65 -10.65 18.48 17.97
N LYS A 66 -11.01 18.91 16.75
CA LYS A 66 -11.35 17.98 15.67
C LYS A 66 -10.14 17.21 15.16
N LEU A 67 -8.94 17.76 15.28
CA LEU A 67 -7.70 17.12 14.83
C LEU A 67 -7.21 16.05 15.82
N LEU A 68 -7.43 16.25 17.12
CA LEU A 68 -6.91 15.38 18.18
C LEU A 68 -7.24 13.87 18.03
N PRO A 69 -8.45 13.45 17.61
CA PRO A 69 -8.78 12.04 17.42
C PRO A 69 -7.97 11.35 16.31
N TYR A 70 -7.36 12.12 15.41
CA TYR A 70 -6.55 11.62 14.29
C TYR A 70 -5.09 11.39 14.72
N ASN A 71 -4.89 10.68 15.83
CA ASN A 71 -3.58 10.38 16.40
C ASN A 71 -3.12 8.94 16.11
N GLY A 72 -3.85 8.18 15.29
CA GLY A 72 -3.52 6.78 14.99
C GLY A 72 -4.05 5.74 15.98
N THR A 73 -4.79 6.16 17.03
CA THR A 73 -5.41 5.23 17.98
C THR A 73 -6.68 4.62 17.39
N GLY A 74 -6.92 3.32 17.64
CA GLY A 74 -8.16 2.66 17.21
C GLY A 74 -8.34 2.58 15.69
N ASP A 75 -7.24 2.45 14.94
CA ASP A 75 -7.21 2.43 13.46
C ASP A 75 -7.70 3.68 12.76
N MET A 76 -7.78 4.79 13.49
CA MET A 76 -7.89 6.11 12.89
C MET A 76 -6.62 6.46 12.10
N PRO A 77 -6.73 7.28 11.05
CA PRO A 77 -5.57 7.82 10.37
C PRO A 77 -4.80 8.78 11.30
N VAL A 78 -3.54 9.04 10.94
CA VAL A 78 -2.68 9.96 11.68
C VAL A 78 -2.57 11.26 10.90
N TYR A 79 -3.11 12.33 11.46
CA TYR A 79 -3.01 13.67 10.90
C TYR A 79 -2.13 14.55 11.77
N MET A 80 -1.44 15.49 11.13
CA MET A 80 -0.57 16.44 11.81
C MET A 80 -0.63 17.78 11.10
N ALA A 81 -0.74 18.86 11.86
CA ALA A 81 -0.71 20.21 11.29
C ALA A 81 0.71 20.78 11.31
N VAL A 82 1.08 21.42 10.21
CA VAL A 82 2.33 22.18 10.07
C VAL A 82 1.98 23.48 9.36
N ARG A 83 2.26 24.60 10.03
CA ARG A 83 2.03 25.97 9.58
C ARG A 83 0.60 26.20 9.07
N GLY A 84 -0.39 25.68 9.81
CA GLY A 84 -1.81 25.80 9.46
C GLY A 84 -2.30 24.86 8.34
N ARG A 85 -1.45 24.01 7.78
CA ARG A 85 -1.83 22.97 6.80
C ARG A 85 -1.87 21.61 7.49
N VAL A 86 -2.88 20.80 7.22
CA VAL A 86 -3.03 19.46 7.83
C VAL A 86 -2.59 18.40 6.82
N PHE A 87 -1.63 17.57 7.24
CA PHE A 87 -1.04 16.50 6.43
C PHE A 87 -1.51 15.13 6.90
N ASP A 88 -1.78 14.23 5.95
CA ASP A 88 -1.96 12.80 6.22
C ASP A 88 -0.61 12.10 6.35
N VAL A 89 -0.24 11.80 7.58
CA VAL A 89 1.00 11.09 7.91
C VAL A 89 0.75 9.63 8.26
N THR A 90 -0.40 9.06 7.86
CA THR A 90 -0.76 7.66 8.11
C THR A 90 0.24 6.69 7.47
N SER A 91 0.85 7.04 6.33
CA SER A 91 1.93 6.25 5.72
C SER A 91 3.18 6.16 6.62
N GLY A 92 3.35 7.13 7.53
CA GLY A 92 4.39 7.19 8.55
C GLY A 92 3.91 6.77 9.94
N ARG A 93 2.86 5.95 10.09
CA ARG A 93 2.28 5.54 11.39
C ARG A 93 3.31 4.95 12.37
N ASN A 94 4.39 4.34 11.89
CA ASN A 94 5.46 3.85 12.76
C ASN A 94 6.25 4.97 13.48
N PHE A 95 6.20 6.19 12.95
CA PHE A 95 6.89 7.35 13.50
C PHE A 95 5.95 8.24 14.32
N TYR A 96 4.78 8.54 13.75
CA TYR A 96 3.83 9.50 14.32
C TYR A 96 2.63 8.84 15.01
N GLY A 97 2.42 7.53 14.82
CA GLY A 97 1.34 6.82 15.50
C GLY A 97 1.72 6.41 16.92
N PRO A 98 0.81 5.75 17.65
CA PRO A 98 1.04 5.35 19.04
C PRO A 98 2.27 4.45 19.19
N GLY A 99 3.15 4.80 20.12
CA GLY A 99 4.43 4.11 20.36
C GLY A 99 5.57 4.53 19.43
N GLY A 100 5.32 5.48 18.51
CA GLY A 100 6.35 6.07 17.66
C GLY A 100 7.12 7.19 18.37
N PRO A 101 8.36 7.51 17.94
CA PRO A 101 9.18 8.57 18.55
C PRO A 101 8.57 9.97 18.41
N TYR A 102 7.64 10.18 17.49
CA TYR A 102 7.01 11.48 17.19
C TYR A 102 5.51 11.45 17.46
N GLU A 103 5.05 10.54 18.34
CA GLU A 103 3.63 10.40 18.69
C GLU A 103 3.03 11.65 19.35
N ASN A 104 3.87 12.48 19.98
CA ASN A 104 3.48 13.72 20.63
C ASN A 104 2.85 14.75 19.67
N PHE A 105 3.19 14.68 18.39
CA PHE A 105 2.64 15.57 17.35
C PHE A 105 1.39 15.01 16.67
N ALA A 106 1.03 13.76 16.94
CA ALA A 106 -0.12 13.10 16.35
C ALA A 106 -1.43 13.81 16.75
N GLY A 107 -2.21 14.23 15.76
CA GLY A 107 -3.47 14.94 15.98
C GLY A 107 -3.31 16.38 16.47
N ARG A 108 -2.11 16.97 16.38
CA ARG A 108 -1.81 18.32 16.90
C ARG A 108 -1.10 19.20 15.86
N ASP A 109 -0.91 20.47 16.22
CA ASP A 109 -0.02 21.37 15.51
C ASP A 109 1.42 21.15 15.95
N ALA A 110 2.26 20.69 15.01
CA ALA A 110 3.66 20.39 15.20
C ALA A 110 4.58 21.57 14.85
N SER A 111 4.03 22.72 14.42
CA SER A 111 4.80 23.83 13.86
C SER A 111 5.92 24.31 14.78
N ARG A 112 5.62 24.56 16.06
CA ARG A 112 6.61 25.04 17.03
C ARG A 112 7.66 23.98 17.34
N GLY A 113 7.25 22.73 17.56
CA GLY A 113 8.17 21.62 17.82
C GLY A 113 9.14 21.37 16.67
N LEU A 114 8.64 21.45 15.43
CA LEU A 114 9.46 21.32 14.22
C LEU A 114 10.42 22.51 14.02
N ALA A 115 9.97 23.73 14.32
CA ALA A 115 10.79 24.93 14.22
C ALA A 115 11.94 24.94 15.23
N LEU A 116 11.66 24.54 16.47
CA LEU A 116 12.63 24.52 17.58
C LEU A 116 13.40 23.19 17.70
N HIS A 117 13.10 22.21 16.86
CA HIS A 117 13.63 20.84 16.95
C HIS A 117 13.44 20.20 18.34
N SER A 118 12.33 20.52 19.01
CA SER A 118 12.02 20.04 20.36
C SER A 118 10.75 19.18 20.35
N PHE A 119 10.73 18.21 21.26
CA PHE A 119 9.60 17.31 21.52
C PHE A 119 8.96 17.58 22.89
N ASP A 120 9.39 18.63 23.58
CA ASP A 120 8.97 18.95 24.94
C ASP A 120 7.48 19.29 25.00
N GLU A 121 6.83 18.99 26.12
CA GLU A 121 5.40 19.29 26.28
C GLU A 121 5.08 20.78 26.17
N GLU A 122 6.05 21.66 26.43
CA GLU A 122 5.91 23.10 26.34
C GLU A 122 5.74 23.61 24.90
N VAL A 123 6.27 22.89 23.91
CA VAL A 123 6.14 23.25 22.49
C VAL A 123 4.89 22.64 21.84
N LEU A 124 4.14 21.81 22.57
CA LEU A 124 2.90 21.20 22.09
C LEU A 124 1.72 22.15 22.31
N THR A 125 0.73 22.08 21.41
CA THR A 125 -0.55 22.77 21.57
C THR A 125 -1.26 22.26 22.82
N LYS A 126 -1.21 23.01 23.92
CA LYS A 126 -1.91 22.68 25.19
C LYS A 126 -3.35 23.17 25.19
N ASP A 127 -3.56 24.38 24.69
CA ASP A 127 -4.88 24.98 24.60
C ASP A 127 -5.53 24.61 23.26
N LEU A 128 -6.54 23.74 23.31
CA LEU A 128 -7.27 23.28 22.13
C LEU A 128 -8.46 24.20 21.79
N ASP A 129 -8.83 25.09 22.70
CA ASP A 129 -9.97 26.01 22.58
C ASP A 129 -9.55 27.45 22.32
N GLY A 130 -8.28 27.76 22.60
CA GLY A 130 -7.67 29.06 22.43
C GLY A 130 -7.26 29.40 21.01
N PRO A 131 -6.61 30.57 20.84
CA PRO A 131 -6.04 30.97 19.57
C PRO A 131 -4.91 30.01 19.16
N LEU A 132 -4.77 29.80 17.85
CA LEU A 132 -3.63 29.06 17.32
C LEU A 132 -2.32 29.77 17.65
N ASP A 133 -1.26 28.98 17.75
CA ASP A 133 0.07 29.50 17.94
C ASP A 133 0.48 30.38 16.75
N THR A 134 0.80 31.63 17.04
CA THR A 134 1.15 32.63 16.01
C THR A 134 2.60 32.51 15.55
N LEU A 135 3.44 31.76 16.28
CA LEU A 135 4.87 31.55 15.98
C LEU A 135 5.68 32.86 15.86
N SER A 136 5.16 33.97 16.41
CA SER A 136 5.74 35.31 16.25
C SER A 136 7.04 35.52 17.02
N ASP A 137 7.29 34.68 18.00
CA ASP A 137 8.47 34.67 18.87
C ASP A 137 9.64 33.84 18.31
N LEU A 138 9.44 33.15 17.19
CA LEU A 138 10.50 32.40 16.52
C LEU A 138 11.49 33.36 15.82
N ASP A 139 12.78 33.00 15.89
CA ASP A 139 13.82 33.69 15.13
C ASP A 139 13.80 33.30 13.64
N ALA A 140 14.64 33.98 12.85
CA ALA A 140 14.73 33.72 11.42
C ALA A 140 15.21 32.29 11.10
N GLU A 141 16.11 31.74 11.92
CA GLU A 141 16.66 30.40 11.71
C GLU A 141 15.60 29.32 11.96
N ALA A 142 14.85 29.41 13.06
CA ALA A 142 13.75 28.50 13.37
C ALA A 142 12.62 28.60 12.32
N MET A 143 12.35 29.80 11.80
CA MET A 143 11.38 29.99 10.73
C MET A 143 11.83 29.35 9.40
N ASP A 144 13.11 29.44 9.06
CA ASP A 144 13.66 28.78 7.87
C ASP A 144 13.70 27.26 8.04
N SER A 145 14.02 26.76 9.24
CA SER A 145 13.88 25.34 9.58
C SER A 145 12.44 24.85 9.41
N LEU A 146 11.45 25.62 9.88
CA LEU A 146 10.03 25.30 9.72
C LEU A 146 9.61 25.24 8.25
N ARG A 147 10.07 26.18 7.41
CA ARG A 147 9.83 26.16 5.96
C ARG A 147 10.43 24.91 5.31
N GLY A 148 11.66 24.56 5.69
CA GLY A 148 12.31 23.35 5.20
C GLY A 148 11.59 22.07 5.66
N TRP A 149 10.91 22.08 6.80
CA TRP A 149 10.00 20.99 7.18
C TRP A 149 8.74 20.99 6.34
N GLU A 150 8.07 22.14 6.18
CA GLU A 150 6.86 22.27 5.37
C GLU A 150 7.06 21.71 3.96
N GLU A 151 8.16 22.05 3.27
CA GLU A 151 8.47 21.53 1.92
C GLU A 151 8.68 20.02 1.90
N ARG A 152 9.32 19.45 2.92
CA ARG A 152 9.50 18.00 3.05
C ARG A 152 8.18 17.29 3.27
N PHE A 153 7.30 17.87 4.07
CA PHE A 153 5.97 17.32 4.32
C PHE A 153 5.09 17.42 3.07
N ASP A 154 5.13 18.54 2.35
CA ASP A 154 4.41 18.75 1.09
C ASP A 154 4.84 17.76 0.00
N SER A 155 6.14 17.44 -0.06
CA SER A 155 6.67 16.49 -1.03
C SER A 155 6.34 15.02 -0.70
N LYS A 156 6.09 14.70 0.57
CA LYS A 156 5.97 13.30 1.05
C LYS A 156 4.55 12.89 1.41
N TYR A 157 3.73 13.83 1.89
CA TYR A 157 2.42 13.56 2.45
C TYR A 157 1.35 14.39 1.76
N LEU A 158 0.13 13.87 1.79
CA LEU A 158 -1.00 14.57 1.19
C LEU A 158 -1.55 15.63 2.16
N VAL A 159 -1.89 16.80 1.63
CA VAL A 159 -2.62 17.81 2.40
C VAL A 159 -4.10 17.48 2.41
N VAL A 160 -4.62 17.16 3.60
CA VAL A 160 -6.02 16.82 3.84
C VAL A 160 -6.86 18.02 4.24
N GLY A 161 -6.22 19.16 4.58
CA GLY A 161 -6.97 20.27 5.14
C GLY A 161 -6.15 21.46 5.60
N ARG A 162 -6.85 22.38 6.29
CA ARG A 162 -6.28 23.52 7.00
C ARG A 162 -6.67 23.47 8.48
N LEU A 163 -5.76 23.90 9.35
CA LEU A 163 -6.03 24.10 10.76
C LEU A 163 -6.50 25.54 10.99
N VAL A 164 -7.60 25.71 11.71
CA VAL A 164 -8.15 27.01 12.11
C VAL A 164 -8.42 27.01 13.62
N ALA A 165 -8.46 28.18 14.24
CA ALA A 165 -8.88 28.29 15.63
C ALA A 165 -10.36 27.89 15.77
N GLU A 166 -10.79 27.43 16.95
CA GLU A 166 -12.20 27.02 17.20
C GLU A 166 -13.22 28.11 16.87
N GLY A 167 -12.86 29.39 17.00
CA GLY A 167 -13.74 30.53 16.68
C GLY A 167 -13.85 30.88 15.19
N GLU A 168 -13.06 30.25 14.31
CA GLU A 168 -12.97 30.57 12.87
C GLU A 168 -13.45 29.43 11.95
N ALA A 169 -13.95 28.33 12.53
CA ALA A 169 -14.33 27.10 11.85
C ALA A 169 -15.75 27.07 11.29
#